data_AF-A0A5B0MYA6-F1
#
_entry.id   AF-A0A5B0MYA6-F1
#
_cell.length_a   1.000
_cell.length_b   1.000
_cell.length_c   1.000
_cell.angle_alpha   90.00
_cell.angle_beta   90.00
_cell.angle_gamma   90.00
#
_symmetry.space_group_name_H-M   'P 1'
#
loop_
_entity.id
_entity.type
_entity.pdbx_description
1 polymer ?
#
loop_
_entity_poly.entity_id
_entity_poly.type
_entity_poly.pdbx_seq_one_letter_code
_entity_poly.pdbx_strand_id
1 'polypeptide(L)'
;MSTLIKILLLSILVRLISFIILLLTNPLLLISSFDQSAQINHPPAQQPLIRWDTLHFLTTNTRTAEQDWAFATGITSLLSHYSILTTSLLAATASILSTLILYQLTLKLSHSASYSALVGLLHLFSPSPSTQVVPYTEPFYALFSFAAIYLIEAKHHWPAAILAGIATSFRPIGVIQCLLWIPQWTIHLNRLINNPKQSSALIRFISTSLKTLLLALITSAPFIYDQYSAYKHYCYQSSSPRPWCSNRIPSIYTFVQSHYWNNGFLNYWTFNQLPLFIISFPIYWASFAGIWNYYGSTRFTTPKTHQSKPDEARSIIKQSGYRPFLDPRLQIHILIQLLLTSLLLFNSHVQIILRQIATIPAFWWGLADGISRHWNQQQSSNQHNSHRIARSYWAWWFPWIVVWAPISLVLWAGFYPPA
;
A
#
# COMPACT_ATOMS: atom_id res chain seq x y z
N MET A 1 -9.09 28.38 -8.66
CA MET A 1 -8.37 27.51 -7.69
C MET A 1 -7.92 26.24 -8.39
N SER A 2 -6.61 25.93 -8.37
CA SER A 2 -6.05 24.72 -8.99
C SER A 2 -6.65 23.44 -8.38
N THR A 3 -6.81 22.37 -9.18
CA THR A 3 -7.28 21.05 -8.73
C THR A 3 -6.47 20.52 -7.55
N LEU A 4 -5.16 20.79 -7.54
CA LEU A 4 -4.28 20.40 -6.43
C LEU A 4 -4.69 21.07 -5.10
N ILE A 5 -5.05 22.36 -5.13
CA ILE A 5 -5.48 23.10 -3.95
C ILE A 5 -6.83 22.56 -3.45
N LYS A 6 -7.75 22.21 -4.35
CA LYS A 6 -9.02 21.55 -3.99
C LYS A 6 -8.78 20.24 -3.26
N ILE A 7 -7.87 19.40 -3.78
CA ILE A 7 -7.51 18.12 -3.15
C ILE A 7 -6.84 18.34 -1.80
N LEU A 8 -5.97 19.34 -1.66
CA LEU A 8 -5.34 19.69 -0.38
C LEU A 8 -6.38 20.08 0.67
N LEU A 9 -7.26 21.04 0.36
CA LEU A 9 -8.28 21.53 1.29
C LEU A 9 -9.25 20.42 1.69
N LEU A 10 -9.69 19.61 0.73
CA LEU A 10 -10.56 18.47 1.02
C LEU A 10 -9.83 17.41 1.86
N SER A 11 -8.54 17.16 1.59
CA SER A 11 -7.73 16.24 2.38
C SER A 11 -7.61 16.68 3.84
N ILE A 12 -7.33 17.96 4.08
CA ILE A 12 -7.29 18.55 5.42
C ILE A 12 -8.66 18.36 6.10
N LEU A 13 -9.75 18.72 5.42
CA LEU A 13 -11.09 18.61 5.98
C LEU A 13 -11.44 17.17 6.38
N VAL A 14 -11.23 16.20 5.50
CA VAL A 14 -11.54 14.78 5.76
C VAL A 14 -10.71 14.23 6.91
N ARG A 15 -9.42 14.58 6.99
CA ARG A 15 -8.54 14.12 8.11
C ARG A 15 -8.92 14.79 9.42
N LEU A 16 -9.25 16.07 9.43
CA LEU A 16 -9.77 16.76 10.62
C LEU A 16 -11.09 16.14 11.09
N ILE A 17 -12.04 15.89 10.19
CA ILE A 17 -13.31 15.23 10.53
C ILE A 17 -13.05 13.83 11.11
N SER A 18 -12.18 13.03 10.48
CA SER A 18 -11.84 11.68 10.97
C SER A 18 -11.22 11.73 12.37
N PHE A 19 -10.31 12.67 12.60
CA PHE A 19 -9.65 12.86 13.90
C PHE A 19 -10.64 13.32 14.99
N ILE A 20 -11.51 14.28 14.67
CA ILE A 20 -12.55 14.77 15.58
C ILE A 20 -13.53 13.64 15.93
N ILE A 21 -14.00 12.88 14.93
CA ILE A 21 -14.90 11.74 15.17
C ILE A 21 -14.26 10.76 16.15
N LEU A 22 -12.99 10.37 15.95
CA LEU A 22 -12.29 9.46 16.84
C LEU A 22 -12.20 9.98 18.28
N LEU A 23 -11.84 11.25 18.46
CA LEU A 23 -11.72 11.85 19.80
C LEU A 23 -13.08 11.96 20.51
N LEU A 24 -14.16 12.21 19.75
CA LEU A 24 -15.49 12.40 20.29
C LEU A 24 -16.27 11.10 20.48
N THR A 25 -15.95 10.03 19.74
CA THR A 25 -16.69 8.76 19.79
C THR A 25 -16.71 8.11 21.19
N ASN A 26 -15.58 8.05 21.91
CA ASN A 26 -15.55 7.45 23.25
C ASN A 26 -16.36 8.23 24.31
N PRO A 27 -16.20 9.56 24.46
CA PRO A 27 -16.97 10.31 25.46
C PRO A 27 -18.45 10.49 25.10
N LEU A 28 -18.81 10.56 23.80
CA LEU A 28 -20.20 10.85 23.39
C LEU A 28 -21.07 9.62 23.15
N LEU A 29 -20.51 8.51 22.65
CA LEU A 29 -21.30 7.34 22.26
C LEU A 29 -21.36 6.26 23.35
N LEU A 30 -20.71 6.47 24.51
CA LEU A 30 -20.67 5.52 25.63
C LEU A 30 -20.34 4.08 25.18
N ILE A 31 -19.51 3.93 24.15
CA ILE A 31 -19.16 2.62 23.61
C ILE A 31 -18.23 1.96 24.62
N SER A 32 -18.67 0.83 25.18
CA SER A 32 -17.79 -0.01 25.98
C SER A 32 -16.64 -0.50 25.10
N SER A 33 -15.41 -0.23 25.52
CA SER A 33 -14.22 -0.73 24.84
C SER A 33 -14.25 -2.25 24.83
N PHE A 34 -14.11 -2.85 23.64
CA PHE A 34 -14.00 -4.30 23.49
C PHE A 34 -12.81 -4.87 24.26
N ASP A 35 -11.72 -4.10 24.30
CA ASP A 35 -10.48 -4.44 25.00
C ASP A 35 -10.03 -3.28 25.90
N GLN A 36 -9.51 -3.60 27.08
CA GLN A 36 -9.13 -2.61 28.09
C GLN A 36 -7.63 -2.27 28.06
N SER A 37 -6.83 -2.83 27.15
CA SER A 37 -5.37 -2.65 27.11
C SER A 37 -4.95 -1.18 27.01
N ALA A 38 -5.69 -0.36 26.26
CA ALA A 38 -5.45 1.07 26.18
C ALA A 38 -5.74 1.82 27.50
N GLN A 39 -6.56 1.25 28.39
CA GLN A 39 -6.95 1.86 29.67
C GLN A 39 -5.93 1.60 30.78
N ILE A 40 -5.08 0.58 30.65
CA ILE A 40 -4.17 0.14 31.71
C ILE A 40 -3.12 1.22 32.04
N ASN A 41 -2.63 1.97 31.04
CA ASN A 41 -1.52 2.90 31.22
C ASN A 41 -1.70 4.27 30.54
N HIS A 42 -2.90 4.60 30.02
CA HIS A 42 -3.10 5.84 29.26
C HIS A 42 -4.35 6.62 29.67
N PRO A 43 -4.25 7.97 29.71
CA PRO A 43 -5.38 8.82 30.09
C PRO A 43 -6.52 8.73 29.07
N PRO A 44 -7.78 8.91 29.49
CA PRO A 44 -8.96 8.77 28.61
C PRO A 44 -8.88 9.54 27.29
N ALA A 45 -8.27 10.72 27.29
CA ALA A 45 -8.11 11.56 26.10
C ALA A 45 -7.20 10.94 25.01
N GLN A 46 -6.29 10.02 25.37
CA GLN A 46 -5.35 9.39 24.45
C GLN A 46 -5.81 8.00 23.98
N GLN A 47 -6.73 7.37 24.71
CA GLN A 47 -7.22 6.01 24.42
C GLN A 47 -7.77 5.82 23.00
N PRO A 48 -8.48 6.79 22.36
CA PRO A 48 -8.93 6.63 20.98
C PRO A 48 -7.79 6.55 19.94
N LEU A 49 -6.61 7.05 20.28
CA LEU A 49 -5.45 7.11 19.39
C LEU A 49 -4.53 5.89 19.51
N ILE A 50 -4.72 5.04 20.53
CA ILE A 50 -3.86 3.90 20.83
C ILE A 50 -4.59 2.61 20.46
N ARG A 51 -4.03 1.77 19.60
CA ARG A 51 -4.58 0.43 19.26
C ARG A 51 -3.49 -0.64 19.36
N TRP A 52 -3.85 -1.90 19.08
CA TRP A 52 -2.97 -3.07 19.22
C TRP A 52 -1.54 -2.83 18.72
N ASP A 53 -1.36 -2.29 17.51
CA ASP A 53 -0.02 -2.02 16.98
C ASP A 53 0.69 -0.89 17.76
N THR A 54 -0.04 0.15 18.16
CA THR A 54 0.52 1.27 18.96
C THR A 54 1.03 0.82 20.31
N LEU A 55 0.41 -0.19 20.94
CA LEU A 55 0.90 -0.75 22.19
C LEU A 55 2.32 -1.30 22.04
N HIS A 56 2.60 -1.98 20.92
CA HIS A 56 3.94 -2.43 20.57
C HIS A 56 4.87 -1.27 20.14
N PHE A 57 4.33 -0.19 19.56
CA PHE A 57 5.17 0.95 19.19
C PHE A 57 5.65 1.76 20.39
N LEU A 58 4.90 1.72 21.51
CA LEU A 58 5.18 2.47 22.73
C LEU A 58 6.20 1.79 23.66
N THR A 59 6.67 0.58 23.38
CA THR A 59 7.74 -0.11 24.15
C THR A 59 9.14 0.47 23.82
N THR A 60 9.25 1.80 23.85
CA THR A 60 10.24 2.64 23.17
C THR A 60 11.70 2.47 23.60
N ASN A 61 11.99 1.81 24.73
CA ASN A 61 13.36 1.78 25.28
C ASN A 61 14.04 0.42 25.26
N THR A 62 13.30 -0.67 25.18
CA THR A 62 13.87 -2.01 25.08
C THR A 62 12.86 -2.91 24.36
N ARG A 63 13.16 -3.29 23.10
CA ARG A 63 12.46 -4.39 22.42
C ARG A 63 12.76 -5.70 23.15
N THR A 64 12.06 -5.92 24.26
CA THR A 64 12.26 -7.06 25.15
C THR A 64 11.50 -8.27 24.64
N ALA A 65 10.29 -8.03 24.13
CA ALA A 65 9.43 -9.05 23.57
C ALA A 65 9.79 -9.33 22.10
N GLU A 66 9.75 -10.60 21.69
CA GLU A 66 10.00 -10.99 20.30
C GLU A 66 8.98 -10.32 19.35
N GLN A 67 7.74 -10.13 19.80
CA GLN A 67 6.65 -9.50 19.05
C GLN A 67 7.00 -8.07 18.58
N ASP A 68 7.76 -7.33 19.37
CA ASP A 68 8.11 -5.93 19.05
C ASP A 68 9.01 -5.84 17.81
N TRP A 69 9.73 -6.92 17.48
CA TRP A 69 10.59 -7.01 16.31
C TRP A 69 9.84 -7.30 15.01
N ALA A 70 8.54 -7.58 15.06
CA ALA A 70 7.71 -7.62 13.86
C ALA A 70 7.38 -6.21 13.33
N PHE A 71 7.57 -5.17 14.15
CA PHE A 71 7.35 -3.79 13.77
C PHE A 71 8.68 -3.08 13.48
N ALA A 72 8.72 -2.27 12.42
CA ALA A 72 9.95 -1.60 12.03
C ALA A 72 10.24 -0.36 12.90
N THR A 73 11.52 -0.01 13.01
CA THR A 73 12.03 1.02 13.95
C THR A 73 11.58 2.46 13.68
N GLY A 74 11.06 2.77 12.50
CA GLY A 74 10.70 4.13 12.09
C GLY A 74 9.64 4.77 12.96
N ILE A 75 8.52 4.08 13.20
CA ILE A 75 7.42 4.62 14.04
C ILE A 75 7.80 4.63 15.52
N THR A 76 8.55 3.62 15.98
CA THR A 76 8.98 3.53 17.39
C THR A 76 9.95 4.66 17.72
N SER A 77 10.84 5.02 16.79
CA SER A 77 11.74 6.17 16.92
C SER A 77 10.98 7.51 16.96
N LEU A 78 9.90 7.68 16.19
CA LEU A 78 9.07 8.87 16.32
C LEU A 78 8.40 8.95 17.68
N LEU A 79 7.83 7.85 18.16
CA LEU A 79 7.13 7.80 19.45
C LEU A 79 8.08 7.87 20.66
N SER A 80 9.38 7.58 20.49
CA SER A 80 10.37 7.80 21.55
C SER A 80 10.74 9.28 21.72
N HIS A 81 10.58 10.10 20.67
CA HIS A 81 10.93 11.53 20.68
C HIS A 81 9.72 12.46 20.78
N TYR A 82 8.55 12.01 20.33
CA TYR A 82 7.34 12.82 20.23
C TYR A 82 6.15 12.18 20.95
N SER A 83 5.25 13.02 21.46
CA SER A 83 4.00 12.55 22.09
C SER A 83 3.09 11.82 21.08
N ILE A 84 2.19 10.98 21.59
CA ILE A 84 1.15 10.29 20.79
C ILE A 84 0.36 11.27 19.93
N LEU A 85 0.00 12.43 20.49
CA LEU A 85 -0.75 13.47 19.77
C LEU A 85 0.10 14.07 18.65
N THR A 86 1.35 14.43 18.92
CA THR A 86 2.27 14.96 17.91
C THR A 86 2.50 13.96 16.79
N THR A 87 2.72 12.68 17.11
CA THR A 87 2.89 11.62 16.11
C THR A 87 1.60 11.38 15.30
N SER A 88 0.42 11.55 15.91
CA SER A 88 -0.87 11.50 15.21
C SER A 88 -1.01 12.65 14.20
N LEU A 89 -0.60 13.86 14.56
CA LEU A 89 -0.56 15.01 13.65
C LEU A 89 0.46 14.78 12.50
N LEU A 90 1.61 14.18 12.81
CA LEU A 90 2.59 13.78 11.78
C LEU A 90 2.02 12.70 10.84
N ALA A 91 1.25 11.74 11.36
CA ALA A 91 0.59 10.73 10.53
C ALA A 91 -0.49 11.35 9.61
N ALA A 92 -1.30 12.27 10.14
CA ALA A 92 -2.28 13.02 9.36
C ALA A 92 -1.63 13.86 8.26
N THR A 93 -0.55 14.57 8.56
CA THR A 93 0.21 15.34 7.56
C THR A 93 0.84 14.41 6.52
N ALA A 94 1.42 13.28 6.93
CA ALA A 94 1.94 12.28 5.99
C ALA A 94 0.86 11.71 5.06
N SER A 95 -0.36 11.46 5.57
CA SER A 95 -1.50 11.01 4.77
C SER A 95 -1.96 12.05 3.74
N ILE A 96 -1.97 13.34 4.13
CA ILE A 96 -2.30 14.43 3.20
C ILE A 96 -1.24 14.51 2.10
N LEU A 97 0.04 14.54 2.49
CA LEU A 97 1.16 14.63 1.55
C LEU A 97 1.20 13.42 0.61
N SER A 98 0.96 12.20 1.10
CA SER A 98 0.91 10.99 0.25
C SER A 98 -0.18 11.10 -0.81
N THR A 99 -1.37 11.60 -0.45
CA THR A 99 -2.46 11.85 -1.41
C THR A 99 -2.07 12.86 -2.50
N LEU A 100 -1.39 13.95 -2.12
CA LEU A 100 -0.93 14.97 -3.07
C LEU A 100 0.16 14.44 -4.01
N ILE A 101 1.10 13.67 -3.48
CA ILE A 101 2.16 13.04 -4.29
C ILE A 101 1.54 12.00 -5.22
N LEU A 102 0.56 11.21 -4.77
CA LEU A 102 -0.13 10.26 -5.63
C LEU A 102 -0.87 10.97 -6.78
N TYR A 103 -1.51 12.11 -6.51
CA TYR A 103 -2.10 12.95 -7.55
C TYR A 103 -1.04 13.42 -8.57
N GLN A 104 0.09 13.97 -8.11
CA GLN A 104 1.15 14.46 -9.00
C GLN A 104 1.81 13.33 -9.80
N LEU A 105 2.08 12.19 -9.15
CA LEU A 105 2.59 10.98 -9.78
C LEU A 105 1.63 10.51 -10.88
N THR A 106 0.34 10.44 -10.56
CA THR A 106 -0.69 10.02 -11.54
C THR A 106 -0.77 11.01 -12.69
N LEU A 107 -0.65 12.32 -12.44
CA LEU A 107 -0.66 13.33 -13.49
C LEU A 107 0.53 13.20 -14.43
N LYS A 108 1.71 12.92 -13.88
CA LYS A 108 2.94 12.68 -14.65
C LYS A 108 2.87 11.42 -15.50
N LEU A 109 2.20 10.37 -15.01
CA LEU A 109 2.07 9.09 -15.72
C LEU A 109 0.95 9.14 -16.77
N SER A 110 -0.22 9.66 -16.40
CA SER A 110 -1.44 9.61 -17.21
C SER A 110 -1.65 10.79 -18.15
N HIS A 111 -0.97 11.91 -17.92
CA HIS A 111 -1.23 13.20 -18.58
C HIS A 111 -2.71 13.66 -18.53
N SER A 112 -3.51 13.10 -17.62
CA SER A 112 -4.94 13.39 -17.48
C SER A 112 -5.25 13.95 -16.11
N ALA A 113 -5.60 15.23 -16.06
CA ALA A 113 -5.98 15.91 -14.81
C ALA A 113 -7.22 15.27 -14.17
N SER A 114 -8.20 14.87 -14.96
CA SER A 114 -9.44 14.25 -14.47
C SER A 114 -9.18 12.88 -13.85
N TYR A 115 -8.39 12.03 -14.50
CA TYR A 115 -8.01 10.72 -13.97
C TYR A 115 -7.17 10.86 -12.69
N SER A 116 -6.22 11.79 -12.69
CA SER A 116 -5.38 12.07 -11.52
C SER A 116 -6.19 12.58 -10.34
N ALA A 117 -7.16 13.47 -10.59
CA ALA A 117 -8.07 13.95 -9.56
C ALA A 117 -8.93 12.82 -8.99
N LEU A 118 -9.47 11.95 -9.84
CA LEU A 118 -10.23 10.78 -9.40
C LEU A 118 -9.38 9.86 -8.51
N VAL A 119 -8.14 9.54 -8.90
CA VAL A 119 -7.21 8.72 -8.11
C VAL A 119 -6.95 9.36 -6.74
N GLY A 120 -6.67 10.67 -6.71
CA GLY A 120 -6.44 11.39 -5.45
C GLY A 120 -7.67 11.41 -4.54
N LEU A 121 -8.87 11.61 -5.11
CA LEU A 121 -10.13 11.58 -4.36
C LEU A 121 -10.44 10.19 -3.81
N LEU A 122 -10.19 9.13 -4.58
CA LEU A 122 -10.38 7.76 -4.10
C LEU A 122 -9.42 7.42 -2.97
N HIS A 123 -8.14 7.77 -3.10
CA HIS A 123 -7.14 7.55 -2.05
C HIS A 123 -7.46 8.33 -0.76
N LEU A 124 -8.03 9.54 -0.89
CA LEU A 124 -8.44 10.34 0.24
C LEU A 124 -9.44 9.59 1.15
N PHE A 125 -10.42 8.94 0.52
CA PHE A 125 -11.41 8.08 1.19
C PHE A 125 -10.94 6.63 1.28
N SER A 126 -9.72 6.43 1.81
CA SER A 126 -9.21 5.08 2.05
C SER A 126 -10.10 4.32 3.05
N PRO A 127 -10.19 2.97 2.95
CA PRO A 127 -11.14 2.18 3.75
C PRO A 127 -10.88 2.19 5.25
N SER A 128 -9.70 2.60 5.68
CA SER A 128 -9.34 2.72 7.09
C SER A 128 -8.95 4.16 7.39
N PRO A 129 -9.91 5.10 7.49
CA PRO A 129 -9.64 6.51 7.76
C PRO A 129 -8.94 6.73 9.12
N SER A 130 -9.14 5.84 10.08
CA SER A 130 -8.51 5.91 11.40
C SER A 130 -6.99 5.84 11.35
N THR A 131 -6.40 4.88 10.64
CA THR A 131 -4.95 4.72 10.48
C THR A 131 -4.28 5.92 9.82
N GLN A 132 -5.07 6.80 9.18
CA GLN A 132 -4.59 8.00 8.53
C GLN A 132 -4.39 9.18 9.50
N VAL A 133 -4.85 9.09 10.74
CA VAL A 133 -4.87 10.21 11.71
C VAL A 133 -4.40 9.84 13.12
N VAL A 134 -3.88 8.62 13.28
CA VAL A 134 -3.37 8.04 14.55
C VAL A 134 -1.89 7.62 14.33
N PRO A 135 -1.10 7.30 15.37
CA PRO A 135 0.35 7.08 15.24
C PRO A 135 0.65 5.69 14.65
N TYR A 136 0.27 5.51 13.39
CA TYR A 136 0.36 4.28 12.62
C TYR A 136 1.34 4.41 11.47
N THR A 137 1.77 3.27 10.92
CA THR A 137 2.88 3.21 9.95
C THR A 137 2.43 3.44 8.50
N GLU A 138 1.16 3.18 8.17
CA GLU A 138 0.60 3.27 6.82
C GLU A 138 0.81 4.65 6.19
N PRO A 139 0.52 5.80 6.86
CA PRO A 139 0.63 7.11 6.23
C PRO A 139 2.08 7.48 5.88
N PHE A 140 3.02 7.18 6.77
CA PHE A 140 4.44 7.43 6.56
C PHE A 140 4.99 6.54 5.44
N TYR A 141 4.65 5.25 5.46
CA TYR A 141 5.03 4.35 4.39
C TYR A 141 4.48 4.83 3.03
N ALA A 142 3.19 5.20 2.97
CA ALA A 142 2.57 5.68 1.73
C ALA A 142 3.25 6.95 1.22
N LEU A 143 3.52 7.92 2.09
CA LEU A 143 4.25 9.14 1.76
C LEU A 143 5.59 8.83 1.10
N PHE A 144 6.46 8.10 1.78
CA PHE A 144 7.81 7.86 1.30
C PHE A 144 7.86 6.90 0.10
N SER A 145 6.96 5.90 0.05
CA SER A 145 6.85 5.00 -1.10
C SER A 145 6.37 5.74 -2.36
N PHE A 146 5.31 6.56 -2.26
CA PHE A 146 4.83 7.31 -3.42
C PHE A 146 5.85 8.36 -3.88
N ALA A 147 6.54 9.00 -2.94
CA ALA A 147 7.64 9.91 -3.26
C ALA A 147 8.80 9.20 -3.96
N ALA A 148 9.18 8.00 -3.51
CA ALA A 148 10.19 7.18 -4.17
C ALA A 148 9.78 6.84 -5.62
N ILE A 149 8.53 6.42 -5.84
CA ILE A 149 8.00 6.12 -7.17
C ILE A 149 8.00 7.38 -8.06
N TYR A 150 7.61 8.54 -7.52
CA TYR A 150 7.67 9.82 -8.24
C TYR A 150 9.10 10.17 -8.69
N LEU A 151 10.09 9.95 -7.83
CA LEU A 151 11.50 10.19 -8.14
C LEU A 151 12.08 9.18 -9.14
N ILE A 152 11.63 7.92 -9.12
CA ILE A 152 11.97 6.92 -10.15
C ILE A 152 11.49 7.40 -11.52
N GLU A 153 10.24 7.88 -11.61
CA GLU A 153 9.70 8.46 -12.85
C GLU A 153 10.40 9.77 -13.24
N ALA A 154 10.99 10.48 -12.28
CA ALA A 154 11.86 11.64 -12.52
C ALA A 154 13.33 11.26 -12.84
N LYS A 155 13.66 9.98 -12.94
CA LYS A 155 15.03 9.47 -13.19
C LYS A 155 16.04 9.77 -12.08
N HIS A 156 15.57 10.08 -10.88
CA HIS A 156 16.39 10.30 -9.68
C HIS A 156 16.44 9.03 -8.82
N HIS A 157 17.20 8.02 -9.24
CA HIS A 157 17.17 6.68 -8.62
C HIS A 157 17.79 6.64 -7.21
N TRP A 158 18.87 7.37 -6.94
CA TRP A 158 19.54 7.32 -5.63
C TRP A 158 18.68 7.94 -4.51
N PRO A 159 18.14 9.16 -4.65
CA PRO A 159 17.21 9.70 -3.65
C PRO A 159 15.95 8.83 -3.53
N ALA A 160 15.46 8.26 -4.63
CA ALA A 160 14.33 7.33 -4.58
C ALA A 160 14.62 6.08 -3.74
N ALA A 161 15.82 5.50 -3.83
CA ALA A 161 16.19 4.35 -2.99
C ALA A 161 16.28 4.73 -1.50
N ILE A 162 16.77 5.93 -1.18
CA ILE A 162 16.77 6.43 0.20
C ILE A 162 15.33 6.56 0.71
N LEU A 163 14.42 7.18 -0.06
CA LEU A 163 13.02 7.29 0.32
C LEU A 163 12.34 5.91 0.45
N ALA A 164 12.63 4.97 -0.45
CA ALA A 164 12.13 3.61 -0.36
C ALA A 164 12.68 2.89 0.89
N GLY A 165 13.94 3.13 1.26
CA GLY A 165 14.54 2.69 2.52
C GLY A 165 13.80 3.28 3.72
N ILE A 166 13.56 4.59 3.74
CA ILE A 166 12.77 5.23 4.80
C ILE A 166 11.35 4.62 4.86
N ALA A 167 10.71 4.33 3.73
CA ALA A 167 9.43 3.61 3.74
C ALA A 167 9.57 2.23 4.42
N THR A 168 10.62 1.46 4.10
CA THR A 168 10.92 0.17 4.74
C THR A 168 11.15 0.29 6.25
N SER A 169 11.71 1.40 6.74
CA SER A 169 11.87 1.62 8.19
C SER A 169 10.53 1.82 8.90
N PHE A 170 9.46 2.22 8.21
CA PHE A 170 8.11 2.26 8.78
C PHE A 170 7.38 0.92 8.69
N ARG A 171 7.61 0.14 7.62
CA ARG A 171 6.98 -1.19 7.47
C ARG A 171 7.94 -2.20 6.83
N PRO A 172 8.13 -3.40 7.42
CA PRO A 172 8.93 -4.47 6.85
C PRO A 172 8.53 -4.88 5.43
N ILE A 173 7.23 -4.72 5.08
CA ILE A 173 6.70 -4.97 3.74
C ILE A 173 7.36 -4.09 2.66
N GLY A 174 8.05 -3.01 3.04
CA GLY A 174 8.83 -2.14 2.16
C GLY A 174 9.94 -2.84 1.40
N VAL A 175 10.44 -3.98 1.88
CA VAL A 175 11.43 -4.79 1.16
C VAL A 175 10.92 -5.19 -0.24
N ILE A 176 9.61 -5.34 -0.44
CA ILE A 176 9.04 -5.64 -1.76
C ILE A 176 9.31 -4.52 -2.79
N GLN A 177 9.58 -3.29 -2.35
CA GLN A 177 9.92 -2.18 -3.22
C GLN A 177 11.28 -2.36 -3.92
N CYS A 178 12.11 -3.32 -3.50
CA CYS A 178 13.30 -3.73 -4.26
C CYS A 178 12.93 -4.16 -5.70
N LEU A 179 11.70 -4.65 -5.94
CA LEU A 179 11.22 -5.00 -7.27
C LEU A 179 11.13 -3.80 -8.22
N LEU A 180 11.02 -2.56 -7.69
CA LEU A 180 10.95 -1.34 -8.50
C LEU A 180 12.21 -1.12 -9.36
N TRP A 181 13.34 -1.75 -9.02
CA TRP A 181 14.59 -1.63 -9.75
C TRP A 181 14.72 -2.63 -10.91
N ILE A 182 13.89 -3.68 -10.93
CA ILE A 182 13.93 -4.75 -11.94
C ILE A 182 13.64 -4.27 -13.36
N PRO A 183 12.65 -3.38 -13.63
CA PRO A 183 12.34 -2.99 -15.01
C PRO A 183 13.51 -2.38 -15.79
N GLN A 184 14.37 -1.60 -15.12
CA GLN A 184 15.57 -1.06 -15.76
C GLN A 184 16.57 -2.19 -16.07
N TRP A 185 16.75 -3.10 -15.12
CA TRP A 185 17.63 -4.26 -15.30
C TRP A 185 17.18 -5.17 -16.45
N THR A 186 15.88 -5.46 -16.57
CA THR A 186 15.35 -6.32 -17.65
C THR A 186 15.52 -5.72 -19.04
N ILE A 187 15.41 -4.39 -19.19
CA ILE A 187 15.70 -3.70 -20.47
C ILE A 187 17.14 -3.95 -20.91
N HIS A 188 18.10 -3.86 -19.99
CA HIS A 188 19.51 -4.07 -20.29
C HIS A 188 19.85 -5.55 -20.50
N LEU A 189 19.19 -6.45 -19.76
CA LEU A 189 19.30 -7.90 -19.99
C LEU A 189 18.82 -8.28 -21.40
N ASN A 190 17.64 -7.80 -21.81
CA ASN A 190 17.09 -8.08 -23.14
C ASN A 190 17.98 -7.55 -24.26
N ARG A 191 18.62 -6.38 -24.06
CA ARG A 191 19.61 -5.85 -25.02
C ARG A 191 20.84 -6.74 -25.13
N LEU A 192 21.32 -7.30 -24.02
CA LEU A 192 22.46 -8.23 -24.01
C LEU A 192 22.11 -9.55 -24.73
N ILE A 193 20.92 -10.10 -24.46
CA ILE A 193 20.44 -11.35 -25.09
C ILE A 193 20.29 -11.16 -26.61
N ASN A 194 19.70 -10.05 -27.05
CA ASN A 194 19.42 -9.81 -28.46
C ASN A 194 20.66 -9.34 -29.26
N ASN A 195 21.64 -8.70 -28.61
CA ASN A 195 22.84 -8.18 -29.28
C ASN A 195 24.14 -8.59 -28.53
N PRO A 196 24.47 -9.88 -28.42
CA PRO A 196 25.56 -10.37 -27.57
C PRO A 196 26.95 -9.95 -28.06
N LYS A 197 27.12 -9.69 -29.37
CA LYS A 197 28.41 -9.29 -29.95
C LYS A 197 28.81 -7.84 -29.68
N GLN A 198 27.91 -7.04 -29.09
CA GLN A 198 28.18 -5.64 -28.79
C GLN A 198 28.81 -5.51 -27.39
N SER A 199 30.12 -5.27 -27.31
CA SER A 199 30.86 -5.19 -26.02
C SER A 199 30.26 -4.15 -25.05
N SER A 200 29.66 -3.08 -25.58
CA SER A 200 28.99 -2.07 -24.75
C SER A 200 27.69 -2.58 -24.09
N ALA A 201 27.06 -3.63 -24.60
CA ALA A 201 25.88 -4.25 -24.01
C ALA A 201 26.24 -4.98 -22.71
N LEU A 202 27.34 -5.75 -22.69
CA LEU A 202 27.82 -6.47 -21.51
C LEU A 202 28.22 -5.48 -20.39
N ILE A 203 29.01 -4.45 -20.74
CA ILE A 203 29.45 -3.43 -19.76
C ILE A 203 28.23 -2.71 -19.15
N ARG A 204 27.25 -2.31 -19.98
CA ARG A 204 26.02 -1.66 -19.49
C ARG A 204 25.19 -2.60 -18.61
N PHE A 205 25.12 -3.89 -18.95
CA PHE A 205 24.40 -4.88 -18.14
C PHE A 205 25.06 -5.07 -16.78
N ILE A 206 26.38 -5.24 -16.72
CA ILE A 206 27.13 -5.37 -15.46
C ILE A 206 26.95 -4.12 -14.59
N SER A 207 27.15 -2.93 -15.17
CA SER A 207 26.96 -1.65 -14.49
C SER A 207 25.54 -1.50 -13.94
N THR A 208 24.53 -1.84 -14.74
CA THR A 208 23.12 -1.78 -14.33
C THR A 208 22.81 -2.81 -13.24
N SER A 209 23.42 -4.00 -13.29
CA SER A 209 23.25 -5.04 -12.27
C SER A 209 23.83 -4.60 -10.93
N LEU A 210 25.05 -4.05 -10.92
CA LEU A 210 25.65 -3.48 -9.71
C LEU A 210 24.82 -2.32 -9.15
N LYS A 211 24.37 -1.41 -10.01
CA LYS A 211 23.49 -0.30 -9.59
C LYS A 211 22.18 -0.82 -8.99
N THR A 212 21.54 -1.80 -9.63
CA THR A 212 20.30 -2.41 -9.16
C THR A 212 20.48 -3.07 -7.79
N LEU A 213 21.59 -3.80 -7.60
CA LEU A 213 21.95 -4.39 -6.31
C LEU A 213 22.11 -3.33 -5.22
N LEU A 214 22.87 -2.26 -5.48
CA LEU A 214 23.08 -1.18 -4.51
C LEU A 214 21.77 -0.48 -4.14
N LEU A 215 20.90 -0.20 -5.11
CA LEU A 215 19.60 0.42 -4.86
C LEU A 215 18.68 -0.50 -4.04
N ALA A 216 18.70 -1.81 -4.31
CA ALA A 216 17.96 -2.81 -3.53
C ALA A 216 18.51 -2.94 -2.10
N LEU A 217 19.83 -2.90 -1.91
CA LEU A 217 20.46 -2.91 -0.59
C LEU A 217 20.06 -1.67 0.22
N ILE A 218 20.09 -0.47 -0.37
CA ILE A 218 19.61 0.76 0.29
C ILE A 218 18.12 0.64 0.66
N THR A 219 17.30 0.11 -0.25
CA THR A 219 15.84 -0.05 -0.03
C THR A 219 15.53 -1.02 1.11
N SER A 220 16.32 -2.08 1.27
CA SER A 220 16.10 -3.14 2.26
C SER A 220 16.92 -2.97 3.55
N ALA A 221 17.86 -2.01 3.59
CA ALA A 221 18.78 -1.82 4.71
C ALA A 221 18.10 -1.73 6.09
N PRO A 222 16.99 -0.99 6.29
CA PRO A 222 16.35 -0.94 7.61
C PRO A 222 15.80 -2.29 8.08
N PHE A 223 15.23 -3.07 7.17
CA PHE A 223 14.75 -4.42 7.51
C PHE A 223 15.92 -5.36 7.84
N ILE A 224 17.00 -5.31 7.04
CA ILE A 224 18.21 -6.10 7.30
C ILE A 224 18.80 -5.75 8.68
N TYR A 225 18.86 -4.46 9.00
CA TYR A 225 19.33 -3.97 10.29
C TYR A 225 18.49 -4.52 11.45
N ASP A 226 17.16 -4.47 11.34
CA ASP A 226 16.25 -4.99 12.38
C ASP A 226 16.41 -6.52 12.55
N GLN A 227 16.49 -7.27 11.45
CA GLN A 227 16.70 -8.73 11.51
C GLN A 227 18.06 -9.10 12.13
N TYR A 228 19.13 -8.38 11.75
CA TYR A 228 20.47 -8.62 12.28
C TYR A 228 20.56 -8.27 13.78
N SER A 229 19.96 -7.15 14.19
CA SER A 229 19.97 -6.72 15.58
C SER A 229 19.23 -7.71 16.48
N ALA A 230 18.09 -8.22 16.03
CA ALA A 230 17.36 -9.30 16.72
C ALA A 230 18.17 -10.59 16.80
N TYR A 231 18.82 -10.99 15.70
CA TYR A 231 19.64 -12.19 15.66
C TYR A 231 20.81 -12.11 16.66
N LYS A 232 21.50 -10.97 16.71
CA LYS A 232 22.57 -10.75 17.69
C LYS A 232 22.04 -10.90 19.12
N HIS A 233 20.87 -10.34 19.40
CA HIS A 233 20.26 -10.38 20.73
C HIS A 233 19.82 -11.79 21.14
N TYR A 234 18.99 -12.46 20.33
CA TYR A 234 18.35 -13.73 20.70
C TYR A 234 19.15 -14.98 20.35
N CYS A 235 20.03 -14.92 19.34
CA CYS A 235 20.74 -16.11 18.84
C CYS A 235 22.20 -16.15 19.26
N TYR A 236 22.87 -14.99 19.33
CA TYR A 236 24.30 -14.94 19.66
C TYR A 236 24.57 -14.62 21.14
N GLN A 237 23.84 -13.66 21.72
CA GLN A 237 24.07 -13.20 23.10
C GLN A 237 23.27 -13.99 24.15
N SER A 238 22.25 -14.75 23.75
CA SER A 238 21.40 -15.52 24.66
C SER A 238 22.06 -16.87 25.01
N SER A 239 22.05 -17.23 26.29
CA SER A 239 22.43 -18.58 26.76
C SER A 239 21.40 -19.64 26.38
N SER A 240 20.19 -19.24 25.99
CA SER A 240 19.12 -20.11 25.48
C SER A 240 18.63 -19.57 24.14
N PRO A 241 19.28 -19.96 23.02
CA PRO A 241 18.90 -19.51 21.69
C PRO A 241 17.46 -19.89 21.36
N ARG A 242 16.76 -19.00 20.65
CA ARG A 242 15.37 -19.23 20.24
C ARG A 242 15.28 -20.25 19.09
N PRO A 243 14.16 -20.97 18.91
CA PRO A 243 14.06 -22.03 17.91
C PRO A 243 14.31 -21.57 16.47
N TRP A 244 13.98 -20.31 16.15
CA TRP A 244 14.20 -19.76 14.81
C TRP A 244 15.68 -19.47 14.50
N CYS A 245 16.56 -19.48 15.50
CA CYS A 245 17.99 -19.29 15.31
C CYS A 245 18.67 -20.44 14.55
N SER A 246 18.11 -21.66 14.61
CA SER A 246 18.65 -22.84 13.93
C SER A 246 18.07 -23.05 12.51
N ASN A 247 17.15 -22.20 12.07
CA ASN A 247 16.61 -22.25 10.72
C ASN A 247 17.68 -21.94 9.67
N ARG A 248 17.57 -22.52 8.47
CA ARG A 248 18.48 -22.26 7.34
C ARG A 248 18.65 -20.75 7.05
N ILE A 249 17.55 -20.01 7.18
CA ILE A 249 17.54 -18.55 7.14
C ILE A 249 16.85 -18.09 8.43
N PRO A 250 17.62 -17.69 9.46
CA PRO A 250 17.05 -17.16 10.70
C PRO A 250 16.29 -15.87 10.43
N SER A 251 15.04 -15.79 10.88
CA SER A 251 14.21 -14.60 10.73
C SER A 251 13.25 -14.48 11.91
N ILE A 252 13.49 -13.48 12.76
CA ILE A 252 12.56 -13.14 13.84
C ILE A 252 11.22 -12.69 13.27
N TYR A 253 11.21 -11.98 12.13
CA TYR A 253 9.97 -11.51 11.53
C TYR A 253 9.08 -12.70 11.16
N THR A 254 9.60 -13.65 10.40
CA THR A 254 8.85 -14.85 10.00
C THR A 254 8.43 -15.67 11.21
N PHE A 255 9.29 -15.78 12.23
CA PHE A 255 8.95 -16.46 13.47
C PHE A 255 7.80 -15.80 14.21
N VAL A 256 7.78 -14.47 14.34
CA VAL A 256 6.68 -13.77 15.02
C VAL A 256 5.37 -13.93 14.26
N GLN A 257 5.41 -13.79 12.93
CA GLN A 257 4.25 -13.99 12.07
C GLN A 257 3.61 -15.36 12.32
N SER A 258 4.39 -16.44 12.31
CA SER A 258 3.84 -17.79 12.48
C SER A 258 3.57 -18.16 13.93
N HIS A 259 4.50 -17.91 14.85
CA HIS A 259 4.43 -18.38 16.23
C HIS A 259 3.43 -17.59 17.08
N TYR A 260 3.42 -16.25 16.97
CA TYR A 260 2.58 -15.40 17.79
C TYR A 260 1.27 -15.00 17.12
N TRP A 261 1.27 -14.86 15.80
CA TRP A 261 0.08 -14.43 15.05
C TRP A 261 -0.55 -15.55 14.23
N ASN A 262 0.00 -16.77 14.24
CA ASN A 262 -0.52 -17.90 13.45
C ASN A 262 -0.68 -17.58 11.95
N ASN A 263 0.10 -16.63 11.44
CA ASN A 263 0.13 -16.32 10.01
C ASN A 263 0.86 -17.45 9.26
N GLY A 264 0.25 -17.89 8.16
CA GLY A 264 0.72 -19.00 7.36
C GLY A 264 -0.30 -19.34 6.27
N PHE A 265 0.10 -20.17 5.31
CA PHE A 265 -0.73 -20.47 4.16
C PHE A 265 -2.07 -21.09 4.59
N LEU A 266 -3.16 -20.36 4.33
CA LEU A 266 -4.53 -20.70 4.66
C LEU A 266 -4.85 -20.88 6.16
N ASN A 267 -3.94 -20.56 7.09
CA ASN A 267 -4.18 -20.70 8.53
C ASN A 267 -5.39 -19.88 9.02
N TYR A 268 -5.67 -18.74 8.36
CA TYR A 268 -6.78 -17.86 8.73
C TYR A 268 -8.13 -18.29 8.13
N TRP A 269 -8.16 -19.27 7.22
CA TRP A 269 -9.35 -19.69 6.49
C TRP A 269 -10.22 -20.62 7.34
N THR A 270 -10.88 -20.04 8.34
CA THR A 270 -11.83 -20.74 9.22
C THR A 270 -13.20 -20.06 9.17
N PHE A 271 -14.27 -20.83 9.39
CA PHE A 271 -15.65 -20.30 9.33
C PHE A 271 -15.90 -19.14 10.30
N ASN A 272 -15.23 -19.15 11.46
CA ASN A 272 -15.33 -18.09 12.46
C ASN A 272 -14.84 -16.73 11.94
N GLN A 273 -13.94 -16.73 10.96
CA GLN A 273 -13.39 -15.50 10.37
C GLN A 273 -14.22 -14.98 9.18
N LEU A 274 -15.28 -15.69 8.77
CA LEU A 274 -16.12 -15.31 7.63
C LEU A 274 -16.60 -13.84 7.66
N PRO A 275 -16.99 -13.24 8.81
CA PRO A 275 -17.35 -11.83 8.85
C PRO A 275 -16.23 -10.89 8.35
N LEU A 276 -14.97 -11.19 8.68
CA LEU A 276 -13.81 -10.39 8.29
C LEU A 276 -13.45 -10.58 6.81
N PHE A 277 -13.70 -11.76 6.25
CA PHE A 277 -13.66 -11.98 4.80
C PHE A 277 -14.72 -11.13 4.07
N ILE A 278 -15.95 -11.10 4.58
CA ILE A 278 -17.05 -10.32 3.98
C ILE A 278 -16.71 -8.83 3.97
N ILE A 279 -16.20 -8.29 5.08
CA ILE A 279 -15.85 -6.87 5.18
C ILE A 279 -14.70 -6.49 4.25
N SER A 280 -13.68 -7.36 4.10
CA SER A 280 -12.51 -7.09 3.25
C SER A 280 -12.72 -7.45 1.77
N PHE A 281 -13.76 -8.21 1.44
CA PHE A 281 -14.05 -8.70 0.08
C PHE A 281 -14.06 -7.59 -0.99
N PRO A 282 -14.68 -6.41 -0.80
CA PRO A 282 -14.71 -5.37 -1.83
C PRO A 282 -13.31 -4.91 -2.26
N ILE A 283 -12.34 -4.91 -1.33
CA ILE A 283 -10.96 -4.53 -1.63
C ILE A 283 -10.23 -5.63 -2.40
N TYR A 284 -10.37 -6.89 -1.98
CA TYR A 284 -9.81 -8.03 -2.73
C TYR A 284 -10.38 -8.09 -4.15
N TRP A 285 -11.69 -7.96 -4.28
CA TRP A 285 -12.37 -7.98 -5.57
C TRP A 285 -11.87 -6.85 -6.48
N ALA A 286 -11.87 -5.59 -6.00
CA ALA A 286 -11.37 -4.46 -6.78
C ALA A 286 -9.89 -4.62 -7.16
N SER A 287 -9.06 -5.18 -6.26
CA SER A 287 -7.65 -5.47 -6.50
C SER A 287 -7.47 -6.48 -7.63
N PHE A 288 -8.04 -7.68 -7.50
CA PHE A 288 -7.91 -8.73 -8.50
C PHE A 288 -8.57 -8.37 -9.81
N ALA A 289 -9.70 -7.66 -9.79
CA ALA A 289 -10.36 -7.23 -11.01
C ALA A 289 -9.56 -6.14 -11.73
N GLY A 290 -8.90 -5.22 -11.01
CA GLY A 290 -7.94 -4.28 -11.58
C GLY A 290 -6.75 -5.00 -12.24
N ILE A 291 -6.14 -5.95 -11.53
CA ILE A 291 -5.03 -6.79 -12.03
C ILE A 291 -5.45 -7.57 -13.28
N TRP A 292 -6.60 -8.23 -13.23
CA TRP A 292 -7.15 -9.01 -14.34
C TRP A 292 -7.42 -8.13 -15.56
N ASN A 293 -8.01 -6.95 -15.36
CA ASN A 293 -8.25 -6.00 -16.45
C ASN A 293 -6.94 -5.51 -17.08
N TYR A 294 -5.90 -5.27 -16.28
CA TYR A 294 -4.58 -4.86 -16.78
C TYR A 294 -3.96 -5.96 -17.65
N TYR A 295 -3.76 -7.17 -17.11
CA TYR A 295 -3.11 -8.25 -17.84
C TYR A 295 -3.97 -8.82 -18.98
N GLY A 296 -5.29 -8.86 -18.80
CA GLY A 296 -6.24 -9.25 -19.83
C GLY A 296 -6.17 -8.31 -21.02
N SER A 297 -6.28 -6.99 -20.80
CA SER A 297 -6.26 -6.00 -21.88
C SER A 297 -4.89 -5.89 -22.55
N THR A 298 -3.80 -5.99 -21.78
CA THR A 298 -2.44 -5.87 -22.33
C THR A 298 -2.02 -7.05 -23.22
N ARG A 299 -2.51 -8.27 -22.92
CA ARG A 299 -2.32 -9.45 -23.78
C ARG A 299 -2.94 -9.29 -25.18
N PHE A 300 -4.01 -8.50 -25.30
CA PHE A 300 -4.65 -8.20 -26.59
C PHE A 300 -3.99 -7.05 -27.35
N THR A 301 -3.21 -6.20 -26.67
CA THR A 301 -2.52 -5.04 -27.29
C THR A 301 -1.06 -5.30 -27.64
N THR A 302 -0.42 -6.37 -27.16
CA THR A 302 0.87 -6.82 -27.72
C THR A 302 0.62 -7.32 -29.13
N PRO A 303 1.12 -6.65 -30.18
CA PRO A 303 1.07 -7.21 -31.52
C PRO A 303 1.88 -8.50 -31.44
N LYS A 304 1.22 -9.65 -31.68
CA LYS A 304 1.97 -10.83 -32.10
C LYS A 304 2.84 -10.35 -33.26
N THR A 305 4.14 -10.61 -33.18
CA THR A 305 5.15 -10.31 -34.19
C THR A 305 4.84 -11.01 -35.52
N HIS A 306 3.81 -10.51 -36.19
CA HIS A 306 3.42 -10.80 -37.56
C HIS A 306 2.83 -9.49 -38.11
N GLN A 307 3.70 -8.67 -38.71
CA GLN A 307 3.41 -7.75 -39.81
C GLN A 307 2.03 -7.04 -39.84
N SER A 308 1.47 -6.60 -38.71
CA SER A 308 0.28 -5.75 -38.75
C SER A 308 0.70 -4.32 -39.10
N LYS A 309 0.13 -3.76 -40.17
CA LYS A 309 0.42 -2.41 -40.66
C LYS A 309 0.22 -1.37 -39.53
N PRO A 310 1.04 -0.30 -39.45
CA PRO A 310 0.92 0.74 -38.43
C PRO A 310 -0.48 1.34 -38.30
N ASP A 311 -1.24 1.35 -39.40
CA ASP A 311 -2.58 1.92 -39.47
C ASP A 311 -3.65 1.07 -38.76
N GLU A 312 -3.50 -0.26 -38.73
CA GLU A 312 -4.42 -1.17 -38.02
C GLU A 312 -4.25 -1.05 -36.50
N ALA A 313 -3.01 -1.07 -35.99
CA ALA A 313 -2.73 -0.85 -34.58
C ALA A 313 -3.24 0.53 -34.10
N ARG A 314 -3.12 1.56 -34.95
CA ARG A 314 -3.62 2.91 -34.67
C ARG A 314 -5.15 2.98 -34.70
N SER A 315 -5.83 2.15 -35.51
CA SER A 315 -7.29 2.06 -35.56
C SER A 315 -7.90 1.38 -34.33
N ILE A 316 -7.25 0.33 -33.79
CA ILE A 316 -7.67 -0.37 -32.57
C ILE A 316 -7.52 0.53 -31.33
N ILE A 317 -6.45 1.32 -31.26
CA ILE A 317 -6.24 2.31 -30.19
C ILE A 317 -7.25 3.47 -30.30
N LYS A 318 -7.60 3.89 -31.52
CA LYS A 318 -8.65 4.90 -31.75
C LYS A 318 -10.05 4.41 -31.35
N GLN A 319 -10.36 3.12 -31.51
CA GLN A 319 -11.66 2.54 -31.13
C GLN A 319 -11.79 2.26 -29.62
N SER A 320 -10.69 2.03 -28.89
CA SER A 320 -10.71 1.64 -27.47
C SER A 320 -10.54 2.79 -26.46
N GLY A 321 -10.23 4.00 -26.94
CA GLY A 321 -9.97 5.16 -26.08
C GLY A 321 -8.64 5.07 -25.34
N TYR A 322 -7.95 6.20 -25.17
CA TYR A 322 -6.71 6.24 -24.39
C TYR A 322 -6.98 5.86 -22.92
N ARG A 323 -6.36 4.77 -22.44
CA ARG A 323 -6.48 4.27 -21.06
C ARG A 323 -5.15 4.41 -20.33
N PRO A 324 -5.00 5.43 -19.45
CA PRO A 324 -3.77 5.61 -18.67
C PRO A 324 -3.35 4.38 -17.86
N PHE A 325 -4.31 3.60 -17.38
CA PHE A 325 -4.05 2.41 -16.56
C PHE A 325 -3.34 1.29 -17.32
N LEU A 326 -3.35 1.27 -18.66
CA LEU A 326 -2.68 0.25 -19.47
C LEU A 326 -1.24 0.63 -19.84
N ASP A 327 -0.70 1.72 -19.29
CA ASP A 327 0.68 2.13 -19.54
C ASP A 327 1.66 1.05 -19.02
N PRO A 328 2.59 0.54 -19.85
CA PRO A 328 3.58 -0.47 -19.46
C PRO A 328 4.44 -0.09 -18.24
N ARG A 329 4.63 1.22 -17.98
CA ARG A 329 5.34 1.70 -16.78
C ARG A 329 4.65 1.25 -15.49
N LEU A 330 3.34 1.03 -15.52
CA LEU A 330 2.57 0.59 -14.36
C LEU A 330 2.77 -0.89 -14.03
N GLN A 331 3.26 -1.71 -14.97
CA GLN A 331 3.33 -3.16 -14.85
C GLN A 331 3.98 -3.65 -13.56
N ILE A 332 5.09 -3.02 -13.15
CA ILE A 332 5.80 -3.42 -11.92
C ILE A 332 4.96 -3.14 -10.67
N HIS A 333 4.19 -2.05 -10.66
CA HIS A 333 3.30 -1.71 -9.56
C HIS A 333 2.09 -2.66 -9.50
N ILE A 334 1.56 -3.08 -10.65
CA ILE A 334 0.51 -4.11 -10.73
C ILE A 334 1.02 -5.45 -10.21
N LEU A 335 2.26 -5.82 -10.54
CA LEU A 335 2.89 -7.03 -10.00
C LEU A 335 3.06 -6.95 -8.47
N ILE A 336 3.55 -5.82 -7.95
CA ILE A 336 3.65 -5.60 -6.50
C ILE A 336 2.25 -5.70 -5.84
N GLN A 337 1.22 -5.08 -6.43
CA GLN A 337 -0.16 -5.22 -5.94
C GLN A 337 -0.60 -6.69 -5.90
N LEU A 338 -0.34 -7.47 -6.97
CA LEU A 338 -0.69 -8.89 -7.03
C LEU A 338 -0.01 -9.67 -5.90
N LEU A 339 1.31 -9.49 -5.74
CA LEU A 339 2.08 -10.17 -4.70
C LEU A 339 1.57 -9.83 -3.30
N LEU A 340 1.33 -8.54 -3.01
CA LEU A 340 0.83 -8.08 -1.70
C LEU A 340 -0.59 -8.57 -1.43
N THR A 341 -1.49 -8.46 -2.41
CA THR A 341 -2.88 -8.91 -2.27
C THR A 341 -2.93 -10.42 -2.03
N SER A 342 -2.10 -11.19 -2.74
CA SER A 342 -2.03 -12.65 -2.58
C SER A 342 -1.41 -13.04 -1.25
N LEU A 343 -0.35 -12.35 -0.82
CA LEU A 343 0.26 -12.55 0.50
C LEU A 343 -0.78 -12.34 1.61
N LEU A 344 -1.53 -11.24 1.56
CA LEU A 344 -2.54 -10.93 2.58
C LEU A 344 -3.72 -11.91 2.57
N LEU A 345 -4.18 -12.33 1.39
CA LEU A 345 -5.30 -13.26 1.26
C LEU A 345 -4.96 -14.65 1.79
N PHE A 346 -3.75 -15.14 1.47
CA PHE A 346 -3.38 -16.52 1.72
C PHE A 346 -2.51 -16.72 2.95
N ASN A 347 -1.77 -15.72 3.42
CA ASN A 347 -0.77 -15.90 4.48
C ASN A 347 -0.93 -14.92 5.65
N SER A 348 -2.02 -14.17 5.72
CA SER A 348 -2.24 -13.18 6.78
C SER A 348 -3.71 -13.10 7.17
N HIS A 349 -3.98 -12.34 8.23
CA HIS A 349 -5.32 -11.91 8.58
C HIS A 349 -5.90 -11.05 7.45
N VAL A 350 -6.99 -11.49 6.83
CA VAL A 350 -7.46 -10.92 5.56
C VAL A 350 -7.88 -9.46 5.65
N GLN A 351 -8.34 -9.01 6.81
CA GLN A 351 -8.77 -7.64 7.06
C GLN A 351 -7.64 -6.60 7.01
N ILE A 352 -6.37 -7.03 7.14
CA ILE A 352 -5.20 -6.13 7.04
C ILE A 352 -5.22 -5.35 5.72
N ILE A 353 -5.82 -5.91 4.66
CA ILE A 353 -5.92 -5.24 3.36
C ILE A 353 -6.67 -3.89 3.42
N LEU A 354 -7.64 -3.73 4.33
CA LEU A 354 -8.42 -2.49 4.49
C LEU A 354 -7.52 -1.30 4.84
N ARG A 355 -6.44 -1.57 5.57
CA ARG A 355 -5.41 -0.60 5.94
C ARG A 355 -4.29 -0.54 4.92
N GLN A 356 -3.80 -1.70 4.49
CA GLN A 356 -2.65 -1.81 3.58
C GLN A 356 -2.91 -1.16 2.22
N ILE A 357 -4.14 -1.15 1.71
CA ILE A 357 -4.43 -0.64 0.37
C ILE A 357 -4.14 0.86 0.21
N ALA A 358 -4.17 1.62 1.31
CA ALA A 358 -3.77 3.03 1.32
C ALA A 358 -2.32 3.23 0.89
N THR A 359 -1.49 2.19 0.98
CA THR A 359 -0.08 2.28 0.61
C THR A 359 0.25 1.76 -0.78
N ILE A 360 -0.73 1.29 -1.57
CA ILE A 360 -0.46 0.64 -2.85
C ILE A 360 -1.07 1.46 -4.01
N PRO A 361 -0.25 2.16 -4.82
CA PRO A 361 -0.77 3.11 -5.80
C PRO A 361 -1.50 2.42 -6.96
N ALA A 362 -1.07 1.20 -7.30
CA ALA A 362 -1.65 0.37 -8.36
C ALA A 362 -3.13 0.05 -8.13
N PHE A 363 -3.54 -0.17 -6.88
CA PHE A 363 -4.95 -0.35 -6.54
C PHE A 363 -5.79 0.86 -6.95
N TRP A 364 -5.34 2.06 -6.59
CA TRP A 364 -6.07 3.29 -6.86
C TRP A 364 -6.17 3.61 -8.34
N TRP A 365 -5.11 3.33 -9.11
CA TRP A 365 -5.15 3.43 -10.56
C TRP A 365 -6.17 2.45 -11.17
N GLY A 366 -6.14 1.18 -10.75
CA GLY A 366 -7.07 0.17 -11.28
C GLY A 366 -8.53 0.47 -10.93
N LEU A 367 -8.78 0.94 -9.72
CA LEU A 367 -10.10 1.36 -9.27
C LEU A 367 -10.61 2.57 -10.06
N ALA A 368 -9.76 3.58 -10.28
CA ALA A 368 -10.11 4.76 -11.07
C ALA A 368 -10.40 4.40 -12.54
N ASP A 369 -9.64 3.50 -13.17
CA ASP A 369 -9.92 3.01 -14.53
C ASP A 369 -11.27 2.29 -14.59
N GLY A 370 -11.53 1.42 -13.62
CA GLY A 370 -12.79 0.73 -13.47
C GLY A 370 -14.01 1.65 -13.40
N ILE A 371 -13.96 2.61 -12.49
CA ILE A 371 -15.01 3.61 -12.29
C ILE A 371 -15.18 4.50 -13.53
N SER A 372 -14.07 4.96 -14.13
CA SER A 372 -14.11 5.79 -15.33
C SER A 372 -14.78 5.07 -16.50
N ARG A 373 -14.49 3.77 -16.69
CA ARG A 373 -15.15 2.94 -17.71
C ARG A 373 -16.64 2.79 -17.45
N HIS A 374 -17.02 2.58 -16.20
CA HIS A 374 -18.44 2.48 -15.84
C HIS A 374 -19.21 3.77 -16.18
N TRP A 375 -18.67 4.93 -15.83
CA TRP A 375 -19.28 6.22 -16.15
C TRP A 375 -19.37 6.48 -17.66
N ASN A 376 -18.30 6.18 -18.42
CA ASN A 376 -18.30 6.34 -19.87
C ASN A 376 -19.35 5.44 -20.55
N GLN A 377 -19.53 4.20 -20.07
CA GLN A 377 -20.57 3.29 -20.57
C GLN A 377 -21.99 3.78 -20.27
N GLN A 378 -22.22 4.41 -19.12
CA GLN A 378 -23.52 5.01 -18.81
C GLN A 378 -23.83 6.21 -19.72
N GLN A 379 -22.82 7.04 -20.00
CA GLN A 379 -23.01 8.21 -20.85
C GLN A 379 -23.31 7.85 -22.31
N SER A 380 -22.70 6.79 -22.84
CA SER A 380 -22.96 6.31 -24.21
C SER A 380 -24.30 5.57 -24.37
N SER A 381 -24.75 4.85 -23.33
CA SER A 381 -26.01 4.09 -23.36
C SER A 381 -27.28 4.95 -23.21
N ASN A 382 -27.19 6.09 -22.53
CA ASN A 382 -28.27 7.09 -22.48
C ASN A 382 -28.66 7.65 -23.86
N GLN A 383 -27.85 7.41 -24.90
CA GLN A 383 -28.14 7.83 -26.27
C GLN A 383 -28.92 6.79 -27.10
N HIS A 384 -28.97 5.51 -26.72
CA HIS A 384 -29.49 4.48 -27.65
C HIS A 384 -30.36 3.35 -27.12
N ASN A 385 -30.47 3.02 -25.82
CA ASN A 385 -31.54 2.14 -25.29
C ASN A 385 -31.45 1.95 -23.76
N SER A 386 -32.55 2.17 -23.04
CA SER A 386 -32.63 2.19 -21.56
C SER A 386 -32.77 0.80 -20.90
N HIS A 387 -33.00 -0.27 -21.66
CA HIS A 387 -33.35 -1.56 -21.05
C HIS A 387 -32.12 -2.43 -20.72
N ARG A 388 -31.82 -2.50 -19.42
CA ARG A 388 -30.86 -3.39 -18.72
C ARG A 388 -29.37 -3.09 -18.92
N ILE A 389 -28.91 -1.98 -18.35
CA ILE A 389 -27.50 -1.87 -17.97
C ILE A 389 -27.30 -2.69 -16.69
N ALA A 390 -26.64 -3.85 -16.79
CA ALA A 390 -26.13 -4.53 -15.62
C ALA A 390 -25.19 -3.56 -14.88
N ARG A 391 -25.52 -3.20 -13.62
CA ARG A 391 -24.66 -2.32 -12.82
C ARG A 391 -23.28 -2.96 -12.72
N SER A 392 -22.29 -2.33 -13.34
CA SER A 392 -20.89 -2.76 -13.21
C SER A 392 -20.52 -2.74 -11.74
N TYR A 393 -19.75 -3.72 -11.27
CA TYR A 393 -19.38 -3.82 -9.85
C TYR A 393 -18.65 -2.55 -9.34
N TRP A 394 -17.99 -1.82 -10.23
CA TRP A 394 -17.36 -0.53 -9.92
C TRP A 394 -18.34 0.51 -9.37
N ALA A 395 -19.63 0.41 -9.71
CA ALA A 395 -20.69 1.27 -9.18
C ALA A 395 -20.91 1.11 -7.67
N TRP A 396 -20.55 -0.05 -7.11
CA TRP A 396 -20.75 -0.36 -5.69
C TRP A 396 -19.66 0.22 -4.78
N TRP A 397 -18.55 0.69 -5.34
CA TRP A 397 -17.46 1.28 -4.55
C TRP A 397 -17.94 2.46 -3.69
N PHE A 398 -18.65 3.42 -4.29
CA PHE A 398 -19.11 4.63 -3.59
C PHE A 398 -20.14 4.34 -2.49
N PRO A 399 -21.23 3.58 -2.75
CA PRO A 399 -22.14 3.18 -1.68
C PRO A 399 -21.43 2.44 -0.55
N TRP A 400 -20.50 1.53 -0.88
CA TRP A 400 -19.77 0.78 0.12
C TRP A 400 -18.88 1.68 0.98
N ILE A 401 -18.05 2.56 0.40
CA ILE A 401 -17.13 3.39 1.18
C ILE A 401 -17.86 4.44 2.04
N VAL A 402 -19.00 4.97 1.57
CA VAL A 402 -19.83 5.93 2.32
C VAL A 402 -20.41 5.29 3.57
N VAL A 403 -20.80 4.01 3.50
CA VAL A 403 -21.31 3.25 4.65
C VAL A 403 -20.17 2.74 5.54
N TRP A 404 -19.11 2.21 4.91
CA TRP A 404 -18.00 1.56 5.61
C TRP A 404 -17.14 2.55 6.39
N ALA A 405 -16.82 3.74 5.85
CA ALA A 405 -15.89 4.66 6.50
C ALA A 405 -16.37 5.11 7.90
N PRO A 406 -17.62 5.55 8.11
CA PRO A 406 -18.14 5.86 9.44
C PRO A 406 -18.15 4.63 10.37
N ILE A 407 -18.59 3.47 9.88
CA ILE A 407 -18.59 2.22 10.65
C ILE A 407 -17.19 1.88 11.12
N SER A 408 -16.19 1.97 10.23
CA SER A 408 -14.80 1.68 10.56
C SER A 408 -14.23 2.61 11.63
N LEU A 409 -14.62 3.89 11.65
CA LEU A 409 -14.22 4.84 12.70
C LEU A 409 -14.83 4.48 14.05
N VAL A 410 -16.11 4.05 14.07
CA VAL A 410 -16.79 3.62 15.29
C VAL A 410 -16.21 2.31 15.82
N LEU A 411 -16.00 1.32 14.94
CA LEU A 411 -15.34 0.05 15.30
C LEU A 411 -13.93 0.31 15.83
N TRP A 412 -13.18 1.18 15.15
CA TRP A 412 -11.89 1.64 15.64
C TRP A 412 -12.03 2.23 17.03
N ALA A 413 -12.88 3.25 17.23
CA ALA A 413 -13.09 3.92 18.51
C ALA A 413 -13.36 2.96 19.67
N GLY A 414 -14.23 1.96 19.45
CA GLY A 414 -14.58 0.94 20.42
C GLY A 414 -13.59 -0.23 20.58
N PHE A 415 -12.41 -0.18 19.93
CA PHE A 415 -11.39 -1.24 19.97
C PHE A 415 -11.83 -2.59 19.38
N TYR A 416 -12.84 -2.57 18.50
CA TYR A 416 -13.36 -3.77 17.85
C TYR A 416 -12.51 -4.15 16.62
N PRO A 417 -12.36 -5.45 16.30
CA PRO A 417 -11.89 -5.87 14.98
C PRO A 417 -12.77 -5.25 13.88
N PRO A 418 -12.22 -4.83 12.72
CA PRO A 418 -10.88 -5.10 12.22
C PRO A 418 -9.83 -4.00 12.53
N ALA A 419 -10.01 -3.20 13.59
CA ALA A 419 -9.12 -2.09 13.92
C ALA A 419 -7.61 -2.44 13.85
#